data_AF-A0A847JIV9-F1
#
_entry.id   AF-A0A847JIV9-F1
#
_cell.length_a   1.000
_cell.length_b   1.000
_cell.length_c   1.000
_cell.angle_alpha   90.00
_cell.angle_beta   90.00
_cell.angle_gamma   90.00
#
_symmetry.space_group_name_H-M   'P 1'
#
loop_
_entity.id
_entity.type
_entity.pdbx_description
1 polymer ?
#
loop_
_entity_poly.entity_id
_entity_poly.type
_entity_poly.pdbx_seq_one_letter_code
_entity_poly.pdbx_strand_id
1 'polypeptide(L)'
;MKRTLLIAMLFAVVAGFVFAETQVGIVLPTKDEPRWIQDQTQFLDALKTAGFSAKVLFSQGDSAKEKANVEALISEGIKVLIICPHDGTAAASAADLAHSAGVKVISYDRLIRDTTSVDYYVTFDSFEVGKAWGDYLNSKVPAGTKRNNL
;
A
#
# COMPACT_ATOMS: atom_id res chain seq x y z
N MET A 1 49.63 -23.21 47.83
CA MET A 1 50.15 -23.10 46.45
C MET A 1 49.15 -23.71 45.48
N LYS A 2 48.77 -22.92 44.45
CA LYS A 2 48.12 -23.29 43.17
C LYS A 2 46.73 -23.97 43.23
N ARG A 3 45.68 -23.14 43.16
CA ARG A 3 44.38 -23.51 42.57
C ARG A 3 44.14 -22.59 41.37
N THR A 4 44.54 -23.06 40.19
CA THR A 4 44.26 -22.40 38.92
C THR A 4 42.85 -22.81 38.49
N LEU A 5 41.86 -21.94 38.68
CA LEU A 5 40.54 -22.11 38.08
C LEU A 5 40.54 -21.35 36.75
N LEU A 6 40.57 -22.10 35.64
CA LEU A 6 40.32 -21.55 34.31
C LEU A 6 38.85 -21.11 34.24
N ILE A 7 38.64 -19.81 34.09
CA ILE A 7 37.36 -19.24 33.68
C ILE A 7 37.28 -19.40 32.16
N ALA A 8 36.53 -20.40 31.70
CA ALA A 8 36.13 -20.48 30.30
C ALA A 8 35.08 -19.39 30.05
N MET A 9 35.50 -18.29 29.41
CA MET A 9 34.60 -17.30 28.82
C MET A 9 33.80 -17.99 27.72
N LEU A 10 32.55 -18.34 28.03
CA LEU A 10 31.56 -18.77 27.05
C LEU A 10 31.08 -17.50 26.30
N PHE A 11 31.70 -17.19 25.17
CA PHE A 11 31.15 -16.27 24.19
C PHE A 11 29.89 -16.92 23.60
N ALA A 12 28.72 -16.60 24.18
CA ALA A 12 27.44 -16.89 23.57
C ALA A 12 27.32 -16.01 22.32
N VAL A 13 27.59 -16.61 21.15
CA VAL A 13 27.18 -16.06 19.86
C VAL A 13 25.65 -16.13 19.85
N VAL A 14 25.00 -15.06 20.32
CA VAL A 14 23.59 -14.82 20.01
C VAL A 14 23.57 -14.45 18.54
N ALA A 15 23.44 -15.46 17.67
CA ALA A 15 23.01 -15.26 16.31
C ALA A 15 21.62 -14.60 16.40
N GLY A 16 21.60 -13.27 16.31
CA GLY A 16 20.36 -12.53 16.20
C GLY A 16 19.62 -13.12 15.01
N PHE A 17 18.47 -13.74 15.27
CA PHE A 17 17.47 -13.95 14.24
C PHE A 17 17.10 -12.55 13.74
N VAL A 18 17.73 -12.12 12.66
CA VAL A 18 17.21 -11.03 11.83
C VAL A 18 15.96 -11.62 11.22
N PHE A 19 14.82 -11.46 11.92
CA PHE A 19 13.54 -11.52 11.23
C PHE A 19 13.67 -10.53 10.08
N ALA A 20 13.49 -11.01 8.84
CA ALA A 20 13.37 -10.12 7.71
C ALA A 20 12.15 -9.23 7.98
N GLU A 21 12.38 -8.07 8.57
CA GLU A 21 11.34 -7.10 8.91
C GLU A 21 10.69 -6.72 7.58
N THR A 22 9.38 -6.94 7.43
CA THR A 22 8.65 -6.50 6.25
C THR A 22 8.78 -4.98 6.20
N GLN A 23 9.48 -4.43 5.20
CA GLN A 23 9.75 -2.99 5.16
C GLN A 23 8.57 -2.20 4.57
N VAL A 24 7.89 -2.79 3.58
CA VAL A 24 6.78 -2.17 2.86
C VAL A 24 5.53 -3.03 2.99
N GLY A 25 4.47 -2.46 3.58
CA GLY A 25 3.15 -3.05 3.56
C GLY A 25 2.32 -2.47 2.42
N ILE A 26 1.62 -3.34 1.69
CA ILE A 26 0.76 -2.94 0.57
C ILE A 26 -0.65 -3.46 0.84
N VAL A 27 -1.64 -2.58 0.76
CA VAL A 27 -3.06 -2.94 0.90
C VAL A 27 -3.79 -2.58 -0.39
N LEU A 28 -4.39 -3.59 -1.04
CA LEU A 28 -5.15 -3.44 -2.28
C LEU A 28 -6.63 -3.78 -2.05
N PRO A 29 -7.57 -3.19 -2.80
CA PRO A 29 -8.98 -3.20 -2.41
C PRO A 29 -9.64 -4.57 -2.62
N THR A 30 -9.38 -5.28 -3.73
CA THR A 30 -10.00 -6.58 -4.01
C THR A 30 -9.18 -7.41 -5.02
N LYS A 31 -9.42 -8.72 -5.06
CA LYS A 31 -8.92 -9.61 -6.12
C LYS A 31 -9.89 -9.77 -7.29
N ASP A 32 -11.13 -9.27 -7.14
CA ASP A 32 -12.19 -9.45 -8.13
C ASP A 32 -12.08 -8.47 -9.32
N GLU A 33 -11.23 -7.46 -9.19
CA GLU A 33 -10.86 -6.55 -10.28
C GLU A 33 -9.47 -6.96 -10.82
N PRO A 34 -9.35 -7.37 -12.10
CA PRO A 34 -8.09 -7.86 -12.67
C PRO A 34 -6.92 -6.88 -12.55
N ARG A 35 -7.23 -5.57 -12.50
CA ARG A 35 -6.25 -4.50 -12.27
C ARG A 35 -5.38 -4.80 -11.06
N TRP A 36 -5.96 -5.03 -9.89
CA TRP A 36 -5.20 -5.16 -8.65
C TRP A 36 -4.31 -6.40 -8.57
N ILE A 37 -4.63 -7.44 -9.35
CA ILE A 37 -3.74 -8.59 -9.51
C ILE A 37 -2.49 -8.20 -10.30
N GLN A 38 -2.65 -7.39 -11.35
CA GLN A 38 -1.51 -6.86 -12.12
C GLN A 38 -0.65 -5.94 -11.24
N ASP A 39 -1.26 -5.01 -10.51
CA ASP A 39 -0.54 -4.12 -9.60
C ASP A 39 0.22 -4.89 -8.52
N GLN A 40 -0.37 -5.94 -7.94
CA GLN A 40 0.34 -6.83 -7.00
C GLN A 40 1.63 -7.40 -7.61
N THR A 41 1.56 -7.97 -8.82
CA THR A 41 2.74 -8.52 -9.51
C THR A 41 3.79 -7.44 -9.73
N GLN A 42 3.40 -6.29 -10.25
CA GLN A 42 4.32 -5.19 -10.54
C GLN A 42 5.00 -4.65 -9.28
N PHE A 43 4.27 -4.53 -8.16
CA PHE A 43 4.85 -4.11 -6.89
C PHE A 43 5.90 -5.10 -6.37
N LEU A 44 5.56 -6.40 -6.34
CA LEU A 44 6.46 -7.42 -5.84
C LEU A 44 7.75 -7.48 -6.67
N ASP A 45 7.64 -7.39 -7.99
CA ASP A 45 8.80 -7.41 -8.89
C ASP A 45 9.67 -6.15 -8.74
N ALA A 46 9.04 -4.97 -8.68
CA ALA A 46 9.76 -3.71 -8.56
C ALA A 46 10.46 -3.56 -7.19
N LEU A 47 9.76 -3.87 -6.09
CA LEU A 47 10.32 -3.76 -4.74
C LEU A 47 11.41 -4.80 -4.50
N LYS A 48 11.24 -6.03 -5.01
CA LYS A 48 12.29 -7.06 -4.95
C LYS A 48 13.53 -6.62 -5.72
N THR A 49 13.37 -6.10 -6.93
CA THR A 49 14.47 -5.55 -7.74
C THR A 49 15.19 -4.42 -7.02
N ALA A 50 14.45 -3.58 -6.31
CA ALA A 50 15.00 -2.48 -5.51
C ALA A 50 15.60 -2.93 -4.16
N GLY A 51 15.53 -4.22 -3.80
CA GLY A 51 16.11 -4.75 -2.57
C GLY A 51 15.23 -4.59 -1.32
N PHE A 52 13.94 -4.31 -1.46
CA PHE A 52 12.99 -4.18 -0.36
C PHE A 52 12.16 -5.45 -0.15
N SER A 53 11.88 -5.78 1.11
CA SER A 53 10.86 -6.77 1.47
C SER A 53 9.47 -6.13 1.47
N ALA A 54 8.49 -6.82 0.88
CA ALA A 54 7.13 -6.32 0.77
C ALA A 54 6.09 -7.41 1.03
N LYS A 55 4.97 -7.00 1.62
CA LYS A 55 3.81 -7.87 1.82
C LYS A 55 2.55 -7.21 1.27
N VAL A 56 1.79 -7.96 0.48
CA VAL A 56 0.54 -7.48 -0.12
C VAL A 56 -0.63 -8.18 0.57
N LEU A 57 -1.58 -7.39 1.09
CA LEU A 57 -2.85 -7.84 1.63
C LEU A 57 -4.00 -7.28 0.80
N PHE A 58 -5.11 -8.01 0.73
CA PHE A 58 -6.30 -7.55 0.03
C PHE A 58 -7.47 -7.38 0.99
N SER A 59 -8.16 -6.25 0.88
CA SER A 59 -9.30 -5.87 1.71
C SER A 59 -10.59 -6.60 1.33
N GLN A 60 -10.70 -7.12 0.10
CA GLN A 60 -11.89 -7.78 -0.44
C GLN A 60 -13.15 -6.90 -0.40
N GLY A 61 -13.00 -5.62 -0.74
CA GLY A 61 -14.12 -4.67 -0.76
C GLY A 61 -14.68 -4.31 0.61
N ASP A 62 -13.91 -4.53 1.69
CA ASP A 62 -14.35 -4.30 3.07
C ASP A 62 -13.36 -3.36 3.78
N SER A 63 -13.84 -2.16 4.14
CA SER A 63 -13.04 -1.13 4.81
C SER A 63 -12.66 -1.50 6.26
N ALA A 64 -13.44 -2.34 6.94
CA ALA A 64 -13.07 -2.84 8.26
C ALA A 64 -11.91 -3.84 8.14
N LYS A 65 -11.96 -4.73 7.15
CA LYS A 65 -10.84 -5.63 6.83
C LYS A 65 -9.61 -4.87 6.33
N GLU A 66 -9.80 -3.80 5.58
CA GLU A 66 -8.72 -2.89 5.17
C GLU A 66 -7.97 -2.34 6.37
N LYS A 67 -8.70 -1.81 7.36
CA LYS A 67 -8.10 -1.31 8.60
C LYS A 67 -7.38 -2.42 9.37
N ALA A 68 -7.98 -3.60 9.49
CA ALA A 68 -7.34 -4.75 10.15
C ALA A 68 -6.06 -5.21 9.42
N ASN A 69 -6.02 -5.14 8.09
CA ASN A 69 -4.81 -5.41 7.31
C ASN A 69 -3.70 -4.40 7.64
N VAL A 70 -4.04 -3.11 7.76
CA VAL A 70 -3.09 -2.07 8.16
C VAL A 70 -2.56 -2.31 9.58
N GLU A 71 -3.43 -2.66 10.54
CA GLU A 71 -3.04 -3.04 11.91
C GLU A 71 -2.05 -4.21 11.93
N ALA A 72 -2.31 -5.25 11.13
CA ALA A 72 -1.44 -6.41 11.01
C ALA A 72 -0.07 -6.02 10.44
N LEU A 73 -0.02 -5.21 9.39
CA LEU A 73 1.22 -4.76 8.78
C LEU A 73 2.04 -3.86 9.72
N ILE A 74 1.39 -2.95 10.45
CA ILE A 74 2.04 -2.12 11.48
C ILE A 74 2.67 -3.02 12.55
N SER A 75 1.95 -4.06 12.99
CA SER A 75 2.45 -5.04 13.97
C SER A 75 3.65 -5.84 13.44
N GLU A 76 3.75 -6.02 12.12
CA GLU A 76 4.90 -6.63 11.44
C GLU A 76 6.08 -5.65 11.24
N GLY A 77 5.95 -4.39 11.67
CA GLY A 77 7.05 -3.43 11.70
C GLY A 77 7.30 -2.68 10.38
N ILE A 78 6.31 -2.61 9.47
CA ILE A 78 6.46 -1.85 8.22
C ILE A 78 6.87 -0.40 8.49
N LYS A 79 7.65 0.17 7.56
CA LYS A 79 8.05 1.59 7.62
C LYS A 79 7.28 2.44 6.61
N VAL A 80 6.76 1.80 5.56
CA VAL A 80 5.93 2.44 4.53
C VAL A 80 4.69 1.60 4.30
N LEU A 81 3.54 2.26 4.28
CA LEU A 81 2.25 1.73 3.84
C LEU A 81 1.93 2.30 2.45
N ILE A 82 1.72 1.42 1.48
CA ILE A 82 1.11 1.75 0.19
C ILE A 82 -0.33 1.22 0.24
N ILE A 83 -1.32 2.08 0.05
CA ILE A 83 -2.73 1.71 0.20
C ILE A 83 -3.56 2.24 -0.95
N CYS A 84 -4.24 1.35 -1.66
CA CYS A 84 -5.34 1.69 -2.55
C CYS A 84 -6.66 1.43 -1.80
N PRO A 85 -7.32 2.49 -1.29
CA PRO A 85 -8.49 2.32 -0.46
C PRO A 85 -9.68 1.75 -1.25
N HIS A 86 -10.45 0.86 -0.62
CA HIS A 86 -11.77 0.49 -1.16
C HIS A 86 -12.72 1.70 -1.15
N ASP A 87 -12.79 2.39 -0.01
CA ASP A 87 -13.52 3.65 0.17
C ASP A 87 -12.56 4.72 0.72
N GLY A 88 -12.41 5.81 -0.03
CA GLY A 88 -11.41 6.84 0.27
C GLY A 88 -11.64 7.58 1.59
N THR A 89 -12.90 7.76 2.02
CA THR A 89 -13.21 8.45 3.29
C THR A 89 -13.09 7.49 4.46
N ALA A 90 -13.57 6.25 4.33
CA ALA A 90 -13.46 5.24 5.39
C ALA A 90 -12.00 4.89 5.74
N ALA A 91 -11.11 4.93 4.73
CA ALA A 91 -9.69 4.68 4.87
C ALA A 91 -8.93 5.73 5.69
N ALA A 92 -9.53 6.90 5.98
CA ALA A 92 -8.94 7.93 6.83
C ALA A 92 -8.45 7.35 8.17
N SER A 93 -9.28 6.51 8.80
CA SER A 93 -8.96 5.90 10.09
C SER A 93 -7.79 4.90 10.02
N ALA A 94 -7.57 4.26 8.88
CA ALA A 94 -6.43 3.36 8.66
C ALA A 94 -5.14 4.15 8.41
N ALA A 95 -5.22 5.25 7.66
CA ALA A 95 -4.10 6.16 7.44
C ALA A 95 -3.66 6.83 8.75
N ASP A 96 -4.59 7.32 9.56
CA ASP A 96 -4.31 7.92 10.87
C ASP A 96 -3.61 6.95 11.83
N LEU A 97 -4.03 5.69 11.80
CA LEU A 97 -3.41 4.62 12.58
C LEU A 97 -1.95 4.39 12.15
N ALA A 98 -1.70 4.26 10.84
CA ALA A 98 -0.35 4.08 10.31
C ALA A 98 0.56 5.26 10.65
N HIS A 99 0.06 6.48 10.45
CA HIS A 99 0.82 7.69 10.75
C HIS A 99 1.13 7.84 12.25
N SER A 100 0.18 7.48 13.13
CA SER A 100 0.38 7.44 14.58
C SER A 100 1.43 6.41 15.02
N ALA A 101 1.63 5.35 14.24
CA ALA A 101 2.68 4.35 14.43
C ALA A 101 4.03 4.76 13.80
N GLY A 102 4.13 5.97 13.23
CA GLY A 102 5.34 6.46 12.55
C GLY A 102 5.57 5.86 11.16
N VAL A 103 4.56 5.20 10.58
CA VAL A 103 4.60 4.63 9.23
C VAL A 103 4.26 5.71 8.21
N LYS A 104 5.05 5.82 7.14
CA LYS A 104 4.75 6.72 6.02
C LYS A 104 3.64 6.17 5.16
N VAL A 105 2.66 7.01 4.80
CA VAL A 105 1.46 6.61 4.07
C VAL A 105 1.48 7.15 2.65
N ILE A 106 1.45 6.23 1.69
CA ILE A 106 1.31 6.51 0.27
C ILE A 106 -0.09 6.03 -0.15
N SER A 107 -0.97 6.98 -0.45
CA SER A 107 -2.23 6.68 -1.13
C SER A 107 -1.90 6.29 -2.57
N TYR A 108 -2.43 5.17 -3.05
CA TYR A 108 -2.11 4.61 -4.36
C TYR A 108 -3.36 4.43 -5.20
N ASP A 109 -3.32 4.93 -6.44
CA ASP A 109 -4.38 4.97 -7.45
C ASP A 109 -5.62 5.76 -7.03
N ARG A 110 -6.24 5.39 -5.89
CA ARG A 110 -7.38 6.05 -5.27
C ARG A 110 -6.93 6.91 -4.10
N LEU A 111 -7.52 8.08 -3.95
CA LEU A 111 -7.16 9.06 -2.92
C LEU A 111 -7.90 8.75 -1.60
N ILE A 112 -7.14 8.60 -0.51
CA ILE A 112 -7.67 8.67 0.86
C ILE A 112 -8.05 10.13 1.15
N ARG A 113 -9.24 10.33 1.71
CA ARG A 113 -9.86 11.64 1.93
C ARG A 113 -10.13 11.86 3.42
N ASP A 114 -10.45 13.10 3.78
CA ASP A 114 -10.88 13.50 5.12
C ASP A 114 -9.85 13.24 6.25
N THR A 115 -8.56 13.21 5.88
CA THR A 115 -7.42 13.14 6.80
C THR A 115 -6.22 13.90 6.24
N THR A 116 -5.31 14.31 7.12
CA THR A 116 -3.97 14.84 6.76
C THR A 116 -2.89 13.77 6.78
N SER A 117 -3.22 12.52 7.15
CA SER A 117 -2.28 11.40 7.35
C SER A 117 -1.89 10.69 6.05
N VAL A 118 -1.80 11.45 4.95
CA VAL A 118 -1.35 10.97 3.64
C VAL A 118 -0.11 11.78 3.28
N ASP A 119 1.06 11.14 3.26
CA ASP A 119 2.32 11.81 2.92
C ASP A 119 2.46 12.03 1.41
N TYR A 120 2.02 11.03 0.61
CA TYR A 120 2.10 11.08 -0.85
C TYR A 120 0.88 10.44 -1.50
N TYR A 121 0.57 10.88 -2.72
CA TYR A 121 -0.45 10.29 -3.57
C TYR A 121 0.14 9.94 -4.93
N VAL A 122 0.12 8.66 -5.29
CA VAL A 122 0.58 8.16 -6.59
C VAL A 122 -0.64 7.71 -7.38
N THR A 123 -0.90 8.34 -8.50
CA THR A 123 -2.07 8.05 -9.35
C THR A 123 -1.79 8.38 -10.81
N PHE A 124 -2.73 8.00 -11.67
CA PHE A 124 -2.79 8.52 -13.03
C PHE A 124 -3.44 9.91 -13.04
N ASP A 125 -3.25 10.63 -14.14
CA ASP A 125 -4.06 11.82 -14.40
C ASP A 125 -5.48 11.40 -14.81
N SER A 126 -6.31 11.09 -13.82
CA SER A 126 -7.68 10.63 -14.01
C SER A 126 -8.55 11.67 -14.72
N PHE A 127 -8.20 12.96 -14.65
CA PHE A 127 -8.89 14.01 -15.40
C PHE A 127 -8.59 13.90 -16.89
N GLU A 128 -7.32 13.78 -17.28
CA GLU A 128 -6.95 13.61 -18.68
C GLU A 128 -7.44 12.26 -19.25
N VAL A 129 -7.53 11.20 -18.44
CA VAL A 129 -8.20 9.94 -18.84
C VAL A 129 -9.66 10.20 -19.22
N GLY A 130 -10.41 10.87 -18.35
CA GLY A 130 -11.82 11.20 -18.61
C GLY A 130 -11.99 12.11 -19.83
N LYS A 131 -11.12 13.11 -19.98
CA LYS A 131 -11.11 14.02 -21.14
C LYS A 131 -10.81 13.28 -22.44
N ALA A 132 -9.81 12.40 -22.47
CA ALA A 132 -9.48 11.61 -23.65
C ALA A 132 -10.66 10.73 -24.10
N TRP A 133 -11.39 10.15 -23.16
CA TRP A 133 -12.61 9.39 -23.46
C TRP A 133 -13.72 10.29 -24.00
N GLY A 134 -13.94 11.44 -23.36
CA GLY A 134 -14.91 12.44 -23.81
C GLY A 134 -14.62 12.94 -25.23
N ASP A 135 -13.37 13.26 -25.52
CA ASP A 135 -12.91 13.71 -26.84
C ASP A 135 -13.10 12.61 -27.90
N TYR A 136 -12.76 11.36 -27.56
CA TYR A 136 -12.99 10.23 -28.45
C TYR A 136 -14.48 10.07 -28.78
N LEU A 137 -15.36 10.05 -27.77
CA LEU A 137 -16.79 9.93 -28.00
C LEU A 137 -17.32 11.09 -28.84
N ASN A 138 -16.93 12.32 -28.51
CA ASN A 138 -17.30 13.53 -29.25
C ASN A 138 -16.88 13.49 -30.73
N SER A 139 -15.76 12.81 -31.05
CA SER A 139 -15.31 12.57 -32.44
C SER A 139 -16.17 11.56 -33.21
N LYS A 140 -16.88 10.68 -32.51
CA LYS A 140 -17.76 9.64 -33.10
C LYS A 140 -19.22 10.08 -33.22
N VAL A 141 -19.61 11.18 -32.57
CA VAL A 141 -20.98 11.72 -32.66
C VAL A 141 -21.23 12.30 -34.06
N PRO A 142 -22.26 11.84 -34.80
CA PRO A 142 -22.61 12.39 -36.10
C PRO A 142 -22.90 13.89 -36.06
N ALA A 143 -22.66 14.60 -37.16
CA ALA A 143 -23.01 16.01 -37.28
C ALA A 143 -24.52 16.21 -37.04
N GLY A 144 -24.89 17.17 -36.19
CA GLY A 144 -26.29 17.56 -35.94
C GLY A 144 -26.98 16.89 -34.75
N THR A 145 -26.31 16.02 -33.98
CA THR A 145 -26.91 15.34 -32.80
C THR A 145 -26.40 15.87 -31.45
N LYS A 146 -25.56 16.91 -31.46
CA LYS A 146 -25.08 17.57 -30.24
C LYS A 146 -26.21 18.47 -29.69
N ARG A 147 -26.52 18.35 -28.38
CA ARG A 147 -27.61 19.06 -27.66
C ARG A 147 -29.02 18.45 -27.80
N ASN A 148 -29.10 17.16 -28.14
CA ASN A 148 -30.36 16.43 -28.04
C ASN A 148 -30.56 16.11 -26.56
N ASN A 149 -31.41 16.88 -25.87
CA ASN A 149 -31.77 16.63 -24.47
C ASN A 149 -32.46 15.26 -24.39
N LEU A 150 -31.76 14.27 -23.84
CA LEU A 150 -32.40 13.19 -23.09
C LEU A 150 -32.66 13.70 -21.68
#